data_AF-A0A3D6EQY4-F1
#
_entry.id   AF-A0A3D6EQY4-F1
#
_cell.length_a   1.000
_cell.length_b   1.000
_cell.length_c   1.000
_cell.angle_alpha   90.00
_cell.angle_beta   90.00
_cell.angle_gamma   90.00
#
_symmetry.space_group_name_H-M   'P 1'
#
loop_
_entity.id
_entity.type
_entity.pdbx_description
1 polymer ?
#
loop_
_entity_poly.entity_id
_entity_poly.type
_entity_poly.pdbx_seq_one_letter_code
_entity_poly.pdbx_strand_id
1 'polypeptide(L)'
;MKNLNQTKAISPKVLLWLMQTKRYRLILVLLITLISISFIVRLVLMISSWSQLDGSISNVLLIFLVGLFFDLANASYFLVPIIVLLWLTPDRFVRSKGFYYAQLFLYFLLAFVLLFSAGAEYFFWSEFNSRFNFIAVDYLIYTTEVIGNIKQSYPIEWIVLGQLTLVFLLTWLVHHFLKKAESNSEPDFRQRSIVTATWIGIVVLVFFTLDVNTHRFSTNRYVNELSGNGIYELFAAYRHNELNYEQ
;
A
#
# COMPACT_ATOMS: atom_id res chain seq x y z
N MET A 1 40.21 29.35 -2.31
CA MET A 1 39.50 28.19 -2.89
C MET A 1 39.72 26.98 -1.98
N LYS A 2 38.73 26.63 -1.14
CA LYS A 2 38.76 25.36 -0.39
C LYS A 2 37.51 24.57 -0.75
N ASN A 3 37.72 23.67 -1.69
CA ASN A 3 36.79 22.65 -2.12
C ASN A 3 36.72 21.60 -1.00
N LEU A 4 35.59 21.50 -0.31
CA LEU A 4 35.28 20.40 0.60
C LEU A 4 33.83 20.01 0.38
N ASN A 5 33.59 19.38 -0.79
CA ASN A 5 32.47 18.46 -0.97
C ASN A 5 32.67 17.28 -0.02
N GLN A 6 32.32 17.46 1.25
CA GLN A 6 32.13 16.34 2.15
C GLN A 6 30.83 15.63 1.75
N THR A 7 30.97 14.55 0.99
CA THR A 7 29.98 13.47 0.90
C THR A 7 29.86 12.80 2.27
N LYS A 8 29.26 13.50 3.25
CA LYS A 8 28.75 12.83 4.44
C LYS A 8 27.61 11.93 4.00
N ALA A 9 27.79 10.62 4.16
CA ALA A 9 26.71 9.66 4.02
C ALA A 9 25.53 10.13 4.88
N ILE A 10 24.34 10.17 4.28
CA ILE A 10 23.12 10.58 4.97
C ILE A 10 22.85 9.55 6.06
N SER A 11 22.88 9.97 7.33
CA SER A 11 22.62 9.07 8.45
C SER A 11 21.12 8.71 8.52
N PRO A 12 20.74 7.57 9.13
CA PRO A 12 19.33 7.19 9.31
C PRO A 12 18.49 8.28 9.98
N LYS A 13 19.10 9.07 10.87
CA LYS A 13 18.46 10.22 11.52
C LYS A 13 18.04 11.31 10.53
N VAL A 14 18.81 11.52 9.46
CA VAL A 14 18.48 12.50 8.42
C VAL A 14 17.33 12.00 7.55
N LEU A 15 17.26 10.71 7.21
CA LEU A 15 16.12 10.13 6.50
C LEU A 15 14.83 10.26 7.32
N LEU A 16 14.87 9.94 8.61
CA LEU A 16 13.74 10.12 9.52
C LEU A 16 13.29 11.59 9.60
N TRP A 17 14.24 12.53 9.68
CA TRP A 17 13.94 13.95 9.64
C TRP A 17 13.31 14.37 8.30
N LEU A 18 13.82 13.89 7.17
CA LEU A 18 13.28 14.18 5.84
C LEU A 18 11.82 13.76 5.73
N MET A 19 11.44 12.60 6.28
CA MET A 19 10.04 12.12 6.28
C MET A 19 9.09 13.01 7.10
N GLN A 20 9.61 13.84 8.01
CA GLN A 20 8.80 14.77 8.83
C GLN A 20 8.61 16.15 8.17
N THR A 21 9.31 16.44 7.07
CA THR A 21 9.16 17.69 6.30
C THR A 21 7.77 17.80 5.67
N LYS A 22 7.33 19.03 5.35
CA LYS A 22 6.02 19.25 4.71
C LYS A 22 5.88 18.48 3.41
N ARG A 23 6.96 18.41 2.63
CA ARG A 23 7.01 17.64 1.38
C ARG A 23 6.71 16.17 1.58
N TYR A 24 7.43 15.50 2.48
CA TYR A 24 7.40 14.03 2.59
C TYR A 24 6.41 13.50 3.63
N ARG A 25 5.76 14.37 4.41
CA ARG A 25 4.78 13.94 5.42
C ARG A 25 3.64 13.09 4.85
N LEU A 26 3.19 13.37 3.63
CA LEU A 26 2.17 12.57 2.95
C LEU A 26 2.60 11.10 2.81
N ILE A 27 3.88 10.83 2.56
CA ILE A 27 4.42 9.46 2.43
C ILE A 27 4.24 8.72 3.75
N LEU A 28 4.62 9.34 4.87
CA LEU A 28 4.51 8.70 6.18
C LEU A 28 3.06 8.40 6.55
N VAL A 29 2.16 9.35 6.27
CA VAL A 29 0.72 9.13 6.48
C VAL A 29 0.21 7.99 5.60
N LEU A 30 0.51 7.98 4.31
CA LEU A 30 0.07 6.92 3.39
C LEU A 30 0.63 5.55 3.78
N LEU A 31 1.89 5.49 4.21
CA LEU A 31 2.53 4.26 4.68
C LEU A 31 1.78 3.69 5.89
N ILE A 32 1.47 4.53 6.88
CA ILE A 32 0.69 4.11 8.06
C ILE A 32 -0.71 3.68 7.64
N THR A 33 -1.41 4.48 6.83
CA THR A 33 -2.77 4.16 6.35
C THR A 33 -2.80 2.82 5.61
N LEU A 34 -1.86 2.57 4.71
CA LEU A 34 -1.77 1.32 3.95
C LEU A 34 -1.53 0.14 4.87
N ILE A 35 -0.51 0.20 5.75
CA ILE A 35 -0.22 -0.90 6.69
C ILE A 35 -1.40 -1.15 7.63
N SER A 36 -2.04 -0.09 8.13
CA SER A 36 -3.23 -0.22 8.98
C SER A 36 -4.40 -0.88 8.25
N ILE A 37 -4.67 -0.49 7.00
CA ILE A 37 -5.73 -1.12 6.19
C ILE A 37 -5.38 -2.59 5.93
N SER A 38 -4.16 -2.91 5.49
CA SER A 38 -3.75 -4.30 5.23
C SER A 38 -3.81 -5.17 6.49
N PHE A 39 -3.42 -4.62 7.64
CA PHE A 39 -3.56 -5.30 8.93
C PHE A 39 -5.04 -5.57 9.27
N ILE A 40 -5.92 -4.57 9.11
CA ILE A 40 -7.36 -4.73 9.36
C ILE A 40 -7.96 -5.77 8.43
N VAL A 41 -7.66 -5.72 7.12
CA VAL A 41 -8.13 -6.74 6.17
C VAL A 41 -7.68 -8.12 6.62
N ARG A 42 -6.39 -8.32 6.90
CA ARG A 42 -5.88 -9.61 7.37
C ARG A 42 -6.58 -10.10 8.64
N LEU A 43 -6.82 -9.19 9.59
CA LEU A 43 -7.54 -9.51 10.82
C LEU A 43 -8.98 -9.95 10.52
N VAL A 44 -9.70 -9.21 9.67
CA VAL A 44 -11.08 -9.55 9.26
C VAL A 44 -11.12 -10.91 8.57
N LEU A 45 -10.23 -11.15 7.61
CA LEU A 45 -10.18 -12.42 6.88
C LEU A 45 -9.82 -13.61 7.80
N MET A 46 -8.88 -13.39 8.73
CA MET A 46 -8.50 -14.41 9.72
C MET A 46 -9.68 -14.74 10.65
N ILE A 47 -10.43 -13.74 11.10
CA ILE A 47 -11.62 -13.94 11.94
C ILE A 47 -12.71 -14.67 11.14
N SER A 48 -12.96 -14.27 9.89
CA SER A 48 -13.99 -14.91 9.05
C SER A 48 -13.67 -16.37 8.71
N SER A 49 -12.39 -16.74 8.71
CA SER A 49 -11.93 -18.10 8.40
C SER A 49 -11.32 -18.81 9.61
N TRP A 50 -11.64 -18.37 10.84
CA TRP A 50 -11.02 -18.89 12.06
C TRP A 50 -11.21 -20.40 12.23
N SER A 51 -12.37 -20.94 11.83
CA SER A 51 -12.67 -22.37 11.90
C SER A 51 -11.82 -23.23 10.95
N GLN A 52 -11.17 -22.62 9.96
CA GLN A 52 -10.28 -23.28 9.01
C GLN A 52 -8.81 -23.24 9.44
N LEU A 53 -8.51 -22.47 10.50
CA LEU A 53 -7.19 -22.44 11.11
C LEU A 53 -7.07 -23.55 12.15
N ASP A 54 -5.87 -24.08 12.29
CA ASP A 54 -5.52 -25.12 13.26
C ASP A 54 -5.40 -24.58 14.70
N GLY A 55 -5.73 -23.30 14.93
CA GLY A 55 -5.60 -22.63 16.23
C GLY A 55 -4.15 -22.43 16.70
N SER A 56 -3.17 -22.73 15.84
CA SER A 56 -1.76 -22.65 16.18
C SER A 56 -1.31 -21.20 16.36
N ILE A 57 -0.82 -20.88 17.57
CA ILE A 57 -0.30 -19.54 17.90
C ILE A 57 0.89 -19.19 16.99
N SER A 58 1.72 -20.16 16.62
CA SER A 58 2.85 -19.92 15.71
C SER A 58 2.35 -19.54 14.31
N ASN A 59 1.30 -20.19 13.79
CA ASN A 59 0.71 -19.83 12.51
C ASN A 59 0.10 -18.44 12.54
N VAL A 60 -0.61 -18.08 13.63
CA VAL A 60 -1.14 -16.72 13.79
C VAL A 60 -0.01 -15.69 13.79
N LEU A 61 1.09 -15.92 14.52
CA LEU A 61 2.24 -15.03 14.50
C LEU A 61 2.88 -14.92 13.12
N LEU A 62 3.06 -16.03 12.41
CA LEU A 62 3.62 -16.04 11.06
C LEU A 62 2.71 -15.32 10.05
N ILE A 63 1.40 -15.49 10.14
CA ILE A 63 0.41 -14.76 9.32
C ILE A 63 0.65 -13.25 9.39
N PHE A 64 0.84 -12.70 10.59
CA PHE A 64 1.06 -11.26 10.75
C PHE A 64 2.49 -10.82 10.44
N LEU A 65 3.51 -11.63 10.77
CA LEU A 65 4.91 -11.26 10.53
C LEU A 65 5.27 -11.32 9.04
N VAL A 66 4.94 -12.43 8.37
CA VAL A 66 5.12 -12.58 6.92
C VAL A 66 4.19 -11.62 6.19
N GLY A 67 2.94 -11.50 6.66
CA GLY A 67 1.98 -10.53 6.13
C GLY A 67 2.50 -9.10 6.17
N LEU A 68 3.07 -8.65 7.29
CA LEU A 68 3.67 -7.31 7.39
C LEU A 68 4.81 -7.11 6.40
N PHE A 69 5.61 -8.14 6.14
CA PHE A 69 6.68 -8.07 5.15
C PHE A 69 6.11 -7.85 3.73
N PHE A 70 5.04 -8.57 3.36
CA PHE A 70 4.33 -8.34 2.10
C PHE A 70 3.62 -6.98 2.05
N ASP A 71 3.10 -6.49 3.17
CA ASP A 71 2.50 -5.16 3.28
C ASP A 71 3.54 -4.06 3.03
N LEU A 72 4.75 -4.20 3.57
CA LEU A 72 5.87 -3.29 3.34
C LEU A 72 6.37 -3.36 1.89
N ALA A 73 6.43 -4.56 1.31
CA ALA A 73 6.75 -4.75 -0.09
C ALA A 73 5.74 -4.01 -0.97
N ASN A 74 4.44 -4.24 -0.76
CA ASN A 74 3.36 -3.52 -1.45
C ASN A 74 3.48 -2.01 -1.29
N ALA A 75 3.70 -1.52 -0.06
CA ALA A 75 3.85 -0.09 0.20
C ALA A 75 5.04 0.51 -0.54
N SER A 76 6.15 -0.23 -0.69
CA SER A 76 7.31 0.23 -1.44
C SER A 76 6.96 0.55 -2.89
N TYR A 77 6.20 -0.33 -3.57
CA TYR A 77 5.71 -0.10 -4.93
C TYR A 77 4.67 1.01 -4.99
N PHE A 78 3.67 0.96 -4.11
CA PHE A 78 2.54 1.89 -4.09
C PHE A 78 2.99 3.35 -3.94
N LEU A 79 4.07 3.61 -3.19
CA LEU A 79 4.57 4.96 -2.93
C LEU A 79 5.48 5.52 -4.03
N VAL A 80 5.94 4.72 -5.00
CA VAL A 80 6.85 5.18 -6.08
C VAL A 80 6.31 6.40 -6.83
N PRO A 81 5.05 6.40 -7.36
CA PRO A 81 4.55 7.53 -8.12
C PRO A 81 4.53 8.82 -7.30
N ILE A 82 4.23 8.71 -6.01
CA ILE A 82 4.14 9.84 -5.07
C ILE A 82 5.52 10.39 -4.76
N ILE A 83 6.50 9.51 -4.56
CA ILE A 83 7.89 9.91 -4.33
C ILE A 83 8.48 10.61 -5.54
N VAL A 84 8.21 10.11 -6.75
CA VAL A 84 8.64 10.77 -8.00
C VAL A 84 7.94 12.12 -8.17
N LEU A 85 6.64 12.20 -7.90
CA LEU A 85 5.89 13.46 -7.95
C LEU A 85 6.48 14.51 -6.97
N LEU A 86 6.75 14.11 -5.73
CA LEU A 86 7.33 15.00 -4.71
C LEU A 86 8.79 15.35 -5.00
N TRP A 87 9.53 14.43 -5.64
CA TRP A 87 10.89 14.67 -6.11
C TRP A 87 10.96 15.67 -7.24
N LEU A 88 9.94 15.76 -8.11
CA LEU A 88 9.88 16.74 -9.20
C LEU A 88 9.29 18.08 -8.75
N THR A 89 8.47 18.09 -7.69
CA THR A 89 7.77 19.30 -7.23
C THR A 89 8.73 20.42 -6.82
N PRO A 90 8.67 21.62 -7.44
CA PRO A 90 9.50 22.75 -7.03
C PRO A 90 9.13 23.35 -5.66
N ASP A 91 10.10 23.92 -4.95
CA ASP A 91 9.93 24.42 -3.57
C ASP A 91 8.89 25.55 -3.47
N ARG A 92 8.75 26.36 -4.52
CA ARG A 92 7.73 27.42 -4.59
C ARG A 92 6.31 26.88 -4.42
N PHE A 93 6.04 25.67 -4.94
CA PHE A 93 4.73 25.04 -4.79
C PHE A 93 4.57 24.48 -3.38
N VAL A 94 5.59 23.81 -2.84
CA VAL A 94 5.56 23.25 -1.47
C VAL A 94 5.27 24.32 -0.42
N ARG A 95 5.78 25.54 -0.61
CA ARG A 95 5.53 26.68 0.29
C ARG A 95 4.11 27.26 0.17
N SER A 96 3.40 26.99 -0.91
CA SER A 96 2.03 27.48 -1.10
C SER A 96 1.02 26.78 -0.19
N LYS A 97 -0.15 27.41 0.01
CA LYS A 97 -1.32 26.77 0.62
C LYS A 97 -1.92 25.70 -0.31
N GLY A 98 -1.79 25.87 -1.62
CA GLY A 98 -2.29 24.92 -2.64
C GLY A 98 -1.67 23.53 -2.50
N PHE A 99 -0.40 23.44 -2.08
CA PHE A 99 0.26 22.15 -1.86
C PHE A 99 -0.38 21.33 -0.74
N TYR A 100 -0.85 21.98 0.33
CA TYR A 100 -1.58 21.27 1.40
C TYR A 100 -2.89 20.66 0.86
N TYR A 101 -3.67 21.42 0.09
CA TYR A 101 -4.90 20.90 -0.51
C TYR A 101 -4.63 19.82 -1.55
N ALA A 102 -3.55 19.95 -2.33
CA ALA A 102 -3.11 18.91 -3.26
C ALA A 102 -2.73 17.62 -2.53
N GLN A 103 -1.98 17.71 -1.42
CA GLN A 103 -1.67 16.54 -0.59
C GLN A 103 -2.92 15.91 0.01
N LEU A 104 -3.88 16.71 0.49
CA LEU A 104 -5.13 16.23 1.07
C LEU A 104 -6.00 15.53 0.00
N PHE A 105 -6.10 16.10 -1.19
CA PHE A 105 -6.81 15.50 -2.32
C PHE A 105 -6.14 14.22 -2.79
N LEU A 106 -4.81 14.21 -2.89
CA LEU A 106 -4.04 13.02 -3.26
C LEU A 106 -4.19 11.92 -2.21
N TYR A 107 -4.18 12.26 -0.92
CA TYR A 107 -4.50 11.33 0.16
C TYR A 107 -5.90 10.74 0.01
N PHE A 108 -6.91 11.60 -0.21
CA PHE A 108 -8.30 11.16 -0.40
C PHE A 108 -8.41 10.13 -1.54
N LEU A 109 -7.82 10.42 -2.70
CA LEU A 109 -7.85 9.53 -3.86
C LEU A 109 -7.17 8.19 -3.58
N LEU A 110 -5.98 8.20 -2.97
CA LEU A 110 -5.24 6.97 -2.69
C LEU A 110 -5.88 6.15 -1.57
N ALA A 111 -6.43 6.80 -0.54
CA ALA A 111 -7.20 6.13 0.50
C ALA A 111 -8.49 5.50 -0.07
N PHE A 112 -9.13 6.15 -1.04
CA PHE A 112 -10.24 5.55 -1.78
C PHE A 112 -9.83 4.28 -2.52
N VAL A 113 -8.70 4.29 -3.23
CA VAL A 113 -8.17 3.10 -3.92
C VAL A 113 -7.86 1.99 -2.91
N LEU A 114 -7.19 2.29 -1.80
CA LEU A 114 -6.85 1.29 -0.78
C LEU A 114 -8.10 0.67 -0.13
N LEU A 115 -9.11 1.48 0.19
CA LEU A 115 -10.37 0.98 0.76
C LEU A 115 -11.23 0.23 -0.26
N PHE A 116 -11.21 0.65 -1.53
CA PHE A 116 -11.85 -0.11 -2.61
C PHE A 116 -11.22 -1.51 -2.73
N SER A 117 -9.88 -1.57 -2.78
CA SER A 117 -9.16 -2.84 -2.83
C SER A 117 -9.44 -3.70 -1.61
N ALA A 118 -9.48 -3.14 -0.40
CA ALA A 118 -9.84 -3.86 0.82
C ALA A 118 -11.25 -4.46 0.76
N GLY A 119 -12.24 -3.70 0.25
CA GLY A 119 -13.60 -4.19 0.06
C GLY A 119 -13.68 -5.30 -1.00
N ALA A 120 -13.02 -5.09 -2.15
CA ALA A 120 -12.95 -6.09 -3.22
C ALA A 120 -12.28 -7.38 -2.73
N GLU A 121 -11.23 -7.28 -1.91
CA GLU A 121 -10.52 -8.41 -1.34
C GLU A 121 -11.38 -9.20 -0.36
N TYR A 122 -12.20 -8.52 0.44
CA TYR A 122 -13.18 -9.19 1.31
C TYR A 122 -14.18 -10.04 0.51
N PHE A 123 -14.78 -9.47 -0.54
CA PHE A 123 -15.73 -10.21 -1.38
C PHE A 123 -15.04 -11.35 -2.14
N PHE A 124 -13.84 -11.09 -2.68
CA PHE A 124 -13.05 -12.10 -3.37
C PHE A 124 -12.70 -13.27 -2.44
N TRP A 125 -12.31 -12.97 -1.19
CA TRP A 125 -12.05 -13.99 -0.18
C TRP A 125 -13.30 -14.82 0.15
N SER A 126 -14.46 -14.17 0.29
CA SER A 126 -15.70 -14.90 0.59
C SER A 126 -16.11 -15.90 -0.50
N GLU A 127 -15.74 -15.62 -1.75
CA GLU A 127 -16.04 -16.48 -2.90
C GLU A 127 -14.96 -17.56 -3.09
N PHE A 128 -13.69 -17.17 -3.08
CA PHE A 128 -12.59 -18.04 -3.52
C PHE A 128 -11.72 -18.59 -2.38
N ASN A 129 -11.94 -18.14 -1.14
CA ASN A 129 -11.13 -18.47 0.04
C ASN A 129 -9.62 -18.25 -0.21
N SER A 130 -9.29 -17.19 -0.94
CA SER A 130 -7.91 -16.83 -1.30
C SER A 130 -7.77 -15.32 -1.42
N ARG A 131 -6.53 -14.84 -1.39
CA ARG A 131 -6.17 -13.47 -1.81
C ARG A 131 -6.32 -13.35 -3.32
N PHE A 132 -6.15 -12.13 -3.84
CA PHE A 132 -6.19 -11.91 -5.28
C PHE A 132 -5.15 -12.77 -6.00
N ASN A 133 -5.58 -13.42 -7.07
CA ASN A 133 -4.77 -14.29 -7.91
C ASN A 133 -5.14 -14.06 -9.38
N PHE A 134 -4.82 -15.00 -10.27
CA PHE A 134 -5.12 -14.89 -11.70
C PHE A 134 -6.62 -14.70 -12.00
N ILE A 135 -7.53 -15.24 -11.16
CA ILE A 135 -8.98 -15.04 -11.33
C ILE A 135 -9.34 -13.56 -11.17
N ALA A 136 -8.70 -12.86 -10.22
CA ALA A 136 -8.91 -11.43 -10.05
C ALA A 136 -8.40 -10.63 -11.26
N VAL A 137 -7.34 -11.10 -11.92
CA VAL A 137 -6.83 -10.51 -13.17
C VAL A 137 -7.85 -10.71 -14.30
N ASP A 138 -8.41 -11.91 -14.45
CA ASP A 138 -9.46 -12.17 -15.45
C ASP A 138 -10.67 -11.27 -15.25
N TYR A 139 -11.04 -10.98 -14.00
CA TYR A 139 -12.15 -10.07 -13.70
C TYR A 139 -11.88 -8.63 -14.15
N LEU A 140 -10.62 -8.21 -14.19
CA LEU A 140 -10.20 -6.91 -14.72
C LEU A 140 -10.10 -6.89 -16.24
N ILE A 141 -10.06 -8.05 -16.89
CA ILE A 141 -10.11 -8.18 -18.35
C ILE A 141 -11.58 -8.20 -18.82
N TYR A 142 -12.41 -9.04 -18.18
CA TYR A 142 -13.84 -9.22 -18.51
C TYR A 142 -14.75 -8.29 -17.70
N THR A 143 -14.44 -6.98 -17.74
CA THR A 143 -15.08 -5.99 -16.86
C THR A 143 -16.57 -5.81 -17.11
N THR A 144 -17.05 -5.96 -18.35
CA THR A 144 -18.46 -5.74 -18.71
C THR A 144 -19.39 -6.73 -18.03
N GLU A 145 -19.01 -8.00 -18.04
CA GLU A 145 -19.72 -9.11 -17.43
C GLU A 145 -19.65 -9.00 -15.91
N VAL A 146 -18.46 -8.78 -15.36
CA VAL A 146 -18.25 -8.71 -13.91
C VAL A 146 -18.99 -7.51 -13.30
N ILE A 147 -18.89 -6.32 -13.90
CA ILE A 147 -19.62 -5.14 -13.41
C ILE A 147 -21.13 -5.35 -13.54
N GLY A 148 -21.60 -5.99 -14.62
CA GLY A 148 -23.00 -6.36 -14.79
C GLY A 148 -23.51 -7.24 -13.66
N ASN A 149 -22.77 -8.31 -13.35
CA ASN A 149 -23.10 -9.23 -12.27
C ASN A 149 -23.08 -8.53 -10.89
N ILE A 150 -22.06 -7.72 -10.60
CA ILE A 150 -21.97 -6.98 -9.32
C ILE A 150 -23.17 -6.05 -9.14
N LYS A 151 -23.58 -5.32 -10.18
CA LYS A 151 -24.74 -4.41 -10.12
C LYS A 151 -26.06 -5.13 -9.86
N GLN A 152 -26.19 -6.38 -10.31
CA GLN A 152 -27.38 -7.20 -10.06
C GLN A 152 -27.37 -7.83 -8.67
N SER A 153 -26.19 -8.20 -8.17
CA SER A 153 -26.05 -8.93 -6.90
C SER A 153 -25.90 -8.04 -5.68
N TYR A 154 -25.41 -6.80 -5.82
CA TYR A 154 -25.08 -5.93 -4.70
C TYR A 154 -25.65 -4.52 -4.85
N PRO A 155 -26.08 -3.88 -3.74
CA PRO A 155 -26.48 -2.49 -3.73
C PRO A 155 -25.25 -1.56 -3.83
N ILE A 156 -24.69 -1.43 -5.04
CA ILE A 156 -23.42 -0.74 -5.27
C ILE A 156 -23.45 0.72 -4.81
N GLU A 157 -24.60 1.38 -4.85
CA GLU A 157 -24.76 2.77 -4.46
C GLU A 157 -24.47 2.95 -2.96
N TRP A 158 -25.00 2.05 -2.12
CA TRP A 158 -24.79 2.08 -0.68
C TRP A 158 -23.37 1.70 -0.29
N ILE A 159 -22.75 0.75 -1.01
CA ILE A 159 -21.35 0.36 -0.82
C ILE A 159 -20.43 1.54 -1.13
N VAL A 160 -20.61 2.17 -2.30
CA VAL A 160 -19.83 3.34 -2.71
C VAL A 160 -20.04 4.51 -1.75
N LEU A 161 -21.28 4.76 -1.31
CA LEU A 161 -21.55 5.81 -0.33
C LEU A 161 -20.82 5.56 1.00
N GLY A 162 -20.91 4.34 1.54
CA GLY A 162 -20.20 3.96 2.76
C GLY A 162 -18.69 4.09 2.63
N GLN A 163 -18.14 3.69 1.48
CA GLN A 163 -16.72 3.86 1.18
C GLN A 163 -16.32 5.34 1.11
N LEU A 164 -17.09 6.18 0.42
CA LEU A 164 -16.83 7.62 0.35
C LEU A 164 -16.89 8.28 1.73
N THR A 165 -17.86 7.89 2.57
CA THR A 165 -17.94 8.34 3.96
C THR A 165 -16.68 7.96 4.74
N LEU A 166 -16.22 6.71 4.63
CA LEU A 166 -15.02 6.25 5.33
C LEU A 166 -13.76 6.98 4.85
N VAL A 167 -13.59 7.16 3.53
CA VAL A 167 -12.48 7.92 2.96
C VAL A 167 -12.50 9.38 3.43
N PHE A 168 -13.69 10.00 3.48
CA PHE A 168 -13.84 11.35 4.00
C PHE A 168 -13.44 11.44 5.48
N LEU A 169 -13.88 10.50 6.31
CA LEU A 169 -13.51 10.43 7.72
C LEU A 169 -12.00 10.23 7.90
N LEU A 170 -11.37 9.33 7.15
CA LEU A 170 -9.91 9.14 7.18
C LEU A 170 -9.16 10.40 6.74
N THR A 171 -9.63 11.04 5.68
CA THR A 171 -9.04 12.29 5.17
C THR A 171 -9.18 13.41 6.20
N TRP A 172 -10.32 13.46 6.89
CA TRP A 172 -10.55 14.38 7.98
C TRP A 172 -9.60 14.11 9.15
N LEU A 173 -9.46 12.87 9.62
CA LEU A 173 -8.51 12.54 10.68
C LEU A 173 -7.06 12.91 10.33
N VAL A 174 -6.67 12.67 9.07
CA VAL A 174 -5.32 12.94 8.57
C VAL A 174 -5.03 14.43 8.38
N HIS A 175 -6.06 15.26 8.15
CA HIS A 175 -5.87 16.68 7.85
C HIS A 175 -5.07 17.41 8.94
N HIS A 176 -5.26 17.02 10.21
CA HIS A 176 -4.53 17.59 11.34
C HIS A 176 -3.04 17.25 11.29
N PHE A 177 -2.70 16.04 10.86
CA PHE A 177 -1.32 15.64 10.68
C PHE A 177 -0.70 16.43 9.52
N LEU A 178 -1.33 16.47 8.34
CA LEU A 178 -0.77 17.20 7.19
C LEU A 178 -0.60 18.70 7.47
N LYS A 179 -1.51 19.32 8.24
CA LYS A 179 -1.46 20.75 8.56
C LYS A 179 -0.33 21.12 9.53
N LYS A 180 0.06 20.24 10.46
CA LYS A 180 1.10 20.50 11.48
C LYS A 180 2.54 20.48 10.91
N ALA A 181 2.70 20.51 9.59
CA ALA A 181 4.01 20.41 8.95
C ALA A 181 4.59 21.80 8.71
N GLU A 182 5.23 22.34 9.74
CA GLU A 182 5.94 23.62 9.71
C GLU A 182 7.43 23.35 9.82
N SER A 183 8.04 22.78 8.77
CA SER A 183 9.50 22.81 8.66
C SER A 183 9.89 24.12 7.98
N ASN A 184 10.67 24.96 8.66
CA ASN A 184 11.25 26.17 8.07
C ASN A 184 12.30 25.84 6.99
N SER A 185 12.79 24.60 6.95
CA SER A 185 13.73 24.11 5.93
C SER A 185 13.13 22.94 5.14
N GLU A 186 13.01 23.14 3.85
CA GLU A 186 12.70 22.09 2.89
C GLU A 186 14.00 21.48 2.35
N PRO A 187 14.00 20.19 2.00
CA PRO A 187 15.19 19.54 1.49
C PRO A 187 15.59 20.07 0.12
N ASP A 188 16.89 20.26 -0.06
CA ASP A 188 17.44 20.65 -1.36
C ASP A 188 17.29 19.53 -2.41
N PHE A 189 17.56 19.84 -3.67
CA PHE A 189 17.42 18.87 -4.76
C PHE A 189 18.30 17.63 -4.59
N ARG A 190 19.48 17.76 -3.97
CA ARG A 190 20.39 16.64 -3.72
C ARG A 190 19.81 15.70 -2.68
N GLN A 191 19.34 16.22 -1.56
CA GLN A 191 18.66 15.46 -0.51
C GLN A 191 17.41 14.77 -1.04
N ARG A 192 16.61 15.47 -1.83
CA ARG A 192 15.44 14.91 -2.52
C ARG A 192 15.82 13.73 -3.41
N SER A 193 16.88 13.89 -4.20
CA SER A 193 17.37 12.83 -5.11
C SER A 193 17.87 11.62 -4.35
N ILE A 194 18.50 11.80 -3.18
CA ILE A 194 18.95 10.68 -2.34
C ILE A 194 17.77 9.92 -1.75
N VAL A 195 16.71 10.61 -1.30
CA VAL A 195 15.47 9.95 -0.81
C VAL A 195 14.86 9.12 -1.93
N THR A 196 14.69 9.70 -3.12
CA THR A 196 14.11 9.02 -4.28
C THR A 196 14.97 7.85 -4.73
N ALA A 197 16.28 8.01 -4.85
CA ALA A 197 17.19 6.94 -5.23
C ALA A 197 17.21 5.80 -4.20
N THR A 198 17.17 6.12 -2.91
CA THR A 198 17.05 5.12 -1.83
C THR A 198 15.77 4.32 -1.98
N TRP A 199 14.64 4.99 -2.21
CA TRP A 199 13.35 4.31 -2.35
C TRP A 199 13.28 3.44 -3.60
N ILE A 200 13.78 3.94 -4.74
CA ILE A 200 13.90 3.15 -5.98
C ILE A 200 14.80 1.94 -5.74
N GLY A 201 15.91 2.10 -5.01
CA GLY A 201 16.79 1.00 -4.62
C GLY A 201 16.08 -0.08 -3.80
N ILE A 202 15.22 0.32 -2.85
CA ILE A 202 14.38 -0.62 -2.08
C ILE A 202 13.43 -1.37 -3.02
N VAL A 203 12.75 -0.68 -3.92
CA VAL A 203 11.80 -1.29 -4.86
C VAL A 203 12.49 -2.27 -5.80
N VAL A 204 13.66 -1.89 -6.33
CA VAL A 204 14.48 -2.77 -7.18
C VAL A 204 14.93 -4.01 -6.38
N LEU A 205 15.39 -3.82 -5.15
CA LEU A 205 15.78 -4.94 -4.29
C LEU A 205 14.59 -5.89 -4.08
N VAL A 206 13.45 -5.38 -3.62
CA VAL A 206 12.23 -6.18 -3.43
C VAL A 206 11.84 -6.90 -4.71
N PHE A 207 11.87 -6.23 -5.86
CA PHE A 207 11.51 -6.82 -7.15
C PHE A 207 12.37 -8.03 -7.55
N PHE A 208 13.67 -7.97 -7.29
CA PHE A 208 14.59 -9.04 -7.65
C PHE A 208 14.76 -10.12 -6.58
N THR A 209 14.48 -9.82 -5.30
CA THR A 209 14.72 -10.77 -4.20
C THR A 209 13.46 -11.43 -3.65
N LEU A 210 12.28 -10.80 -3.81
CA LEU A 210 11.05 -11.31 -3.21
C LEU A 210 10.27 -12.18 -4.19
N ASP A 211 10.30 -13.49 -3.97
CA ASP A 211 9.40 -14.44 -4.62
C ASP A 211 7.99 -14.34 -4.02
N VAL A 212 6.96 -14.27 -4.87
CA VAL A 212 5.57 -14.26 -4.43
C VAL A 212 5.23 -15.49 -3.58
N ASN A 213 5.84 -16.65 -3.84
CA ASN A 213 5.58 -17.89 -3.11
C ASN A 213 6.22 -17.94 -1.72
N THR A 214 6.97 -16.91 -1.30
CA THR A 214 7.60 -16.87 0.04
C THR A 214 6.60 -17.00 1.19
N HIS A 215 5.33 -16.61 0.98
CA HIS A 215 4.27 -16.79 1.98
C HIS A 215 3.67 -18.20 2.02
N ARG A 216 4.09 -19.12 1.13
CA ARG A 216 3.59 -20.51 1.05
C ARG A 216 4.45 -21.48 1.85
N PHE A 217 4.48 -21.32 3.17
CA PHE A 217 5.32 -22.11 4.09
C PHE A 217 4.56 -23.18 4.88
N SER A 218 3.22 -23.11 4.93
CA SER A 218 2.36 -24.02 5.69
C SER A 218 1.68 -25.04 4.79
N THR A 219 1.32 -26.19 5.35
CA THR A 219 0.40 -27.15 4.69
C THR A 219 -1.05 -26.66 4.71
N ASN A 220 -1.39 -25.74 5.62
CA ASN A 220 -2.71 -25.11 5.65
C ASN A 220 -2.77 -23.95 4.65
N ARG A 221 -3.62 -24.10 3.63
CA ARG A 221 -3.82 -23.08 2.60
C ARG A 221 -4.24 -21.72 3.18
N TYR A 222 -5.13 -21.68 4.17
CA TYR A 222 -5.59 -20.42 4.78
C TYR A 222 -4.46 -19.67 5.46
N VAL A 223 -3.51 -20.38 6.10
CA VAL A 223 -2.33 -19.76 6.71
C VAL A 223 -1.47 -19.07 5.64
N ASN A 224 -1.26 -19.74 4.50
CA ASN A 224 -0.48 -19.19 3.40
C ASN A 224 -1.16 -17.97 2.79
N GLU A 225 -2.46 -18.05 2.51
CA GLU A 225 -3.23 -16.95 1.90
C GLU A 225 -3.35 -15.74 2.85
N LEU A 226 -3.54 -15.95 4.16
CA LEU A 226 -3.57 -14.86 5.14
C LEU A 226 -2.21 -14.16 5.30
N SER A 227 -1.12 -14.90 5.09
CA SER A 227 0.27 -14.40 5.17
C SER A 227 0.68 -13.53 3.97
N GLY A 228 -0.14 -13.47 2.93
CA GLY A 228 0.09 -12.65 1.74
C GLY A 228 -0.49 -11.23 1.83
N ASN A 229 -0.58 -10.58 0.66
CA ASN A 229 -1.15 -9.25 0.47
C ASN A 229 -1.82 -9.19 -0.90
N GLY A 230 -3.15 -8.94 -0.96
CA GLY A 230 -3.91 -9.02 -2.20
C GLY A 230 -3.40 -8.10 -3.30
N ILE A 231 -3.07 -6.83 -3.02
CA ILE A 231 -2.58 -5.92 -4.05
C ILE A 231 -1.23 -6.41 -4.60
N TYR A 232 -0.31 -6.83 -3.73
CA TYR A 232 0.97 -7.40 -4.16
C TYR A 232 0.76 -8.63 -5.05
N GLU A 233 -0.08 -9.56 -4.63
CA GLU A 233 -0.36 -10.81 -5.35
C GLU A 233 -1.08 -10.56 -6.68
N LEU A 234 -1.99 -9.58 -6.76
CA LEU A 234 -2.65 -9.19 -8.01
C LEU A 234 -1.62 -8.77 -9.08
N PHE A 235 -0.67 -7.91 -8.72
CA PHE A 235 0.40 -7.50 -9.64
C PHE A 235 1.39 -8.62 -9.91
N ALA A 236 1.65 -9.50 -8.95
CA ALA A 236 2.48 -10.68 -9.16
C ALA A 236 1.82 -11.65 -10.15
N ALA A 237 0.52 -11.92 -10.01
CA ALA A 237 -0.27 -12.77 -10.88
C ALA A 237 -0.32 -12.20 -12.30
N TYR A 238 -0.62 -10.91 -12.45
CA TYR A 238 -0.64 -10.23 -13.76
C TYR A 238 0.69 -10.35 -14.53
N ARG A 239 1.83 -10.35 -13.82
CA ARG A 239 3.15 -10.51 -14.44
C ARG A 239 3.49 -11.95 -14.83
N HIS A 240 2.98 -12.93 -14.09
CA HIS A 240 3.29 -14.35 -14.28
C HIS A 240 2.08 -15.08 -14.88
N ASN A 241 1.43 -14.49 -15.89
CA ASN A 241 0.20 -14.96 -16.55
C ASN A 241 0.35 -16.33 -17.27
N GLU A 242 0.71 -17.39 -16.54
CA GLU A 242 0.64 -18.77 -16.98
C GLU A 242 -0.14 -19.59 -15.95
N LEU A 243 -1.21 -20.22 -16.45
CA LEU A 243 -1.98 -21.22 -15.74
C LEU A 243 -1.09 -22.44 -15.52
N ASN A 244 -0.53 -22.61 -14.31
CA ASN A 244 -0.02 -23.91 -13.91
C ASN A 244 -1.22 -24.78 -13.52
N TYR A 245 -1.70 -25.58 -14.46
CA TYR A 245 -2.81 -26.53 -14.31
C TYR A 245 -2.48 -27.71 -13.38
N GLU A 246 -1.29 -27.74 -12.79
CA GLU A 246 -0.88 -28.75 -11.82
C GLU A 246 -0.94 -28.18 -10.39
N GLN A 247 -2.14 -28.23 -9.80
CA GLN A 247 -2.33 -28.23 -8.34
C GLN A 247 -3.27 -29.37 -7.96
#